data_AF-A0A2V7E8D9-F1
#
_entry.id   AF-A0A2V7E8D9-F1
#
_cell.length_a   1.000
_cell.length_b   1.000
_cell.length_c   1.000
_cell.angle_alpha   90.00
_cell.angle_beta   90.00
_cell.angle_gamma   90.00
#
_symmetry.space_group_name_H-M   'P 1'
#
loop_
_entity.id
_entity.type
_entity.pdbx_description
1 polymer ?
#
loop_
_entity_poly.entity_id
_entity_poly.type
_entity_poly.pdbx_seq_one_letter_code
_entity_poly.pdbx_strand_id
1 'polypeptide(L)' 'MRARNTSTQSENKIHDDTLARRYGFRGGLVPGVIVYAYLTEPLVAGLGEAWLARGTAHARFRRPIVDAE' A
#
# COMPACT_ATOMS: atom_id res chain seq x y z
N MET A 1 -7.32 4.08 10.62
CA MET A 1 -6.32 4.55 9.62
C MET A 1 -7.01 4.70 8.27
N ARG A 2 -6.63 5.67 7.44
CA ARG A 2 -7.04 5.75 6.02
C ARG A 2 -5.80 5.63 5.15
N ALA A 3 -5.90 4.97 4.01
CA ALA A 3 -4.80 4.79 3.10
C ALA A 3 -4.37 6.11 2.46
N ARG A 4 -3.07 6.28 2.25
CA ARG A 4 -2.50 7.45 1.55
C ARG A 4 -1.70 7.05 0.33
N ASN A 5 -2.06 7.62 -0.81
CA ASN A 5 -1.26 7.53 -2.02
C ASN A 5 -0.18 8.62 -2.02
N THR A 6 1.05 8.23 -1.69
CA THR A 6 2.23 9.11 -1.67
C THR A 6 3.00 9.11 -2.99
N SER A 7 2.48 8.48 -4.05
CA SER A 7 3.22 8.19 -5.28
C SER A 7 2.55 8.71 -6.54
N THR A 8 1.68 9.72 -6.41
CA THR A 8 0.98 10.35 -7.54
C THR A 8 1.92 10.89 -8.63
N GLN A 9 3.16 11.26 -8.27
CA GLN A 9 4.19 11.75 -9.19
C GLN A 9 5.19 10.67 -9.64
N SER A 10 5.02 9.41 -9.24
CA SER A 10 5.92 8.31 -9.59
C SER A 10 6.03 8.12 -11.12
N GLU A 11 7.15 7.55 -11.56
CA GLU A 11 7.30 7.03 -12.93
C GLU A 11 6.30 5.91 -13.21
N ASN A 12 5.98 5.07 -12.22
CA ASN A 12 4.89 4.11 -12.33
C ASN A 12 3.54 4.85 -12.23
N LYS A 13 3.01 5.22 -13.39
CA LYS A 13 1.81 6.04 -13.49
C LYS A 13 0.51 5.35 -13.07
N ILE A 14 0.52 4.08 -12.63
CA ILE A 14 -0.69 3.48 -12.04
C ILE A 14 -1.10 4.15 -10.71
N HIS A 15 -0.19 4.90 -10.09
CA HIS A 15 -0.43 5.71 -8.90
C HIS A 15 -1.00 7.10 -9.25
N ASP A 16 -1.02 7.48 -10.53
CA ASP A 16 -1.67 8.72 -11.00
C ASP A 16 -3.18 8.53 -11.14
N ASP A 17 -3.92 9.54 -10.71
CA ASP A 17 -5.37 9.52 -10.62
C ASP A 17 -6.06 9.53 -11.99
N THR A 18 -5.48 10.24 -12.97
CA THR A 18 -6.06 10.36 -14.31
C THR A 18 -5.80 9.09 -15.11
N LEU A 19 -4.56 8.59 -15.07
CA LEU A 19 -4.18 7.39 -15.81
C LEU A 19 -4.84 6.14 -15.22
N ALA A 20 -4.89 5.98 -13.90
CA ALA A 20 -5.53 4.82 -13.28
C ALA A 20 -7.03 4.73 -13.63
N ARG A 21 -7.73 5.87 -13.70
CA ARG A 21 -9.13 5.91 -14.15
C ARG A 21 -9.30 5.49 -15.61
N ARG A 22 -8.37 5.85 -16.49
CA ARG A 22 -8.36 5.37 -17.89
C ARG A 22 -8.18 3.85 -18.01
N TYR A 23 -7.51 3.24 -17.04
CA TYR A 23 -7.39 1.78 -16.94
C TYR A 23 -8.56 1.09 -16.20
N GLY A 24 -9.60 1.84 -15.82
CA GLY A 24 -10.79 1.29 -15.17
C GLY A 24 -10.71 1.17 -13.64
N PHE A 25 -9.66 1.72 -13.00
CA PHE A 25 -9.61 1.84 -11.55
C PHE A 25 -10.39 3.07 -11.06
N ARG A 26 -10.76 3.11 -9.77
CA ARG A 26 -11.50 4.24 -9.19
C ARG A 26 -10.65 5.51 -9.00
N GLY A 27 -9.33 5.37 -8.99
CA GLY A 27 -8.33 6.41 -8.75
C GLY A 27 -6.94 5.80 -8.73
N GLY A 28 -5.93 6.64 -8.48
CA GLY A 28 -4.54 6.22 -8.38
C GLY A 28 -4.37 5.18 -7.27
N LEU A 29 -3.69 4.08 -7.59
CA LEU A 29 -3.53 2.99 -6.65
C LEU A 29 -2.55 3.40 -5.54
N VAL A 30 -2.86 3.05 -4.29
CA VAL A 30 -1.88 3.15 -3.20
C VAL A 30 -0.78 2.11 -3.45
N PRO A 31 0.52 2.47 -3.37
CA PRO A 31 1.60 1.52 -3.60
C PRO A 31 1.57 0.34 -2.63
N GLY A 32 1.88 -0.86 -3.14
CA GLY A 32 1.91 -2.06 -2.31
C GLY A 32 2.88 -1.97 -1.13
N VAL A 33 3.99 -1.24 -1.27
CA VAL A 33 4.94 -0.99 -0.17
C VAL A 33 4.33 -0.11 0.95
N ILE A 34 3.44 0.82 0.61
CA ILE A 34 2.71 1.63 1.60
C ILE A 34 1.66 0.78 2.30
N VAL A 35 0.93 -0.06 1.55
CA VAL A 35 -0.01 -1.03 2.16
C VAL A 35 0.74 -2.01 3.06
N TYR A 36 1.92 -2.48 2.66
CA TYR A 36 2.78 -3.33 3.49
C TYR A 36 3.22 -2.61 4.76
N ALA A 37 3.59 -1.32 4.68
CA ALA A 37 3.94 -0.53 5.86
C ALA A 37 2.78 -0.40 6.85
N TYR A 38 1.53 -0.39 6.39
CA TYR A 38 0.37 -0.45 7.30
C TYR A 38 0.20 -1.83 7.94
N LEU A 39 0.57 -2.91 7.24
CA LEU A 39 0.53 -4.26 7.80
C LEU A 39 1.61 -4.50 8.86
N THR A 40 2.71 -3.73 8.89
CA THR A 40 3.75 -3.95 9.90
C THR A 40 3.29 -3.58 11.30
N GLU A 41 2.37 -2.62 11.46
CA GLU A 41 1.85 -2.22 12.78
C GLU A 41 1.16 -3.38 13.52
N PRO A 42 0.14 -4.07 12.97
CA PRO A 42 -0.46 -5.22 13.64
C PRO A 42 0.50 -6.42 13.74
N LEU A 43 1.44 -6.57 12.80
CA LEU A 43 2.46 -7.64 12.87
C LEU A 43 3.43 -7.41 14.05
N VAL A 44 3.85 -6.17 14.28
CA VAL A 44 4.67 -5.82 15.46
C VAL A 44 3.87 -5.97 16.74
N ALA A 45 2.61 -5.56 16.76
CA ALA A 45 1.74 -5.75 17.92
C ALA A 45 1.57 -7.24 18.29
N GLY A 46 1.51 -8.13 17.29
CA GLY A 46 1.32 -9.57 17.51
C GLY A 46 2.61 -10.39 17.69
N LEU A 47 3.71 -9.99 17.04
CA LEU A 47 4.96 -10.77 16.98
C LEU A 47 6.13 -10.09 17.72
N GLY A 48 5.96 -8.85 18.16
CA GLY A 48 6.95 -8.04 18.85
C GLY A 48 8.00 -7.40 17.95
N GLU A 49 8.79 -6.48 18.52
CA GLU A 49 9.81 -5.70 17.80
C GLU A 49 10.95 -6.55 17.23
N ALA A 50 11.23 -7.72 17.83
CA ALA A 50 12.23 -8.65 17.33
C ALA A 50 11.91 -9.13 15.89
N TRP A 51 10.61 -9.29 15.58
CA TRP A 51 10.17 -9.60 14.22
C TRP A 51 10.40 -8.40 13.28
N LEU A 52 10.17 -7.16 13.71
CA LEU A 52 10.47 -5.99 12.87
C LEU A 52 11.96 -5.91 12.51
N ALA A 53 12.83 -6.25 13.47
CA ALA A 53 14.27 -6.14 13.29
C ALA A 53 14.87 -7.20 12.35
N ARG A 54 14.29 -8.42 12.29
CA ARG A 54 14.94 -9.58 11.62
C ARG A 54 13.98 -10.52 10.89
N GLY A 55 12.69 -10.33 11.07
CA GLY A 55 11.64 -11.18 10.53
C GLY A 55 11.30 -10.84 9.08
N THR A 56 10.47 -11.69 8.50
CA THR A 56 9.93 -11.49 7.15
C THR A 56 8.43 -11.79 7.14
N ALA A 57 7.74 -11.27 6.13
CA ALA A 57 6.39 -11.68 5.79
C ALA A 57 6.24 -11.73 4.27
N HIS A 58 5.41 -12.67 3.81
CA HIS A 58 4.96 -12.73 2.42
C HIS A 58 3.51 -12.28 2.38
N ALA A 59 3.22 -11.25 1.57
CA ALA A 59 1.90 -10.69 1.43
C ALA A 59 1.44 -10.74 -0.03
N ARG A 60 0.16 -11.08 -0.24
CA ARG A 60 -0.51 -10.97 -1.53
C ARG A 60 -1.71 -10.04 -1.40
N PHE A 61 -1.60 -8.85 -1.99
CA PHE A 61 -2.71 -7.89 -2.03
C PHE A 61 -3.77 -8.36 -3.02
N ARG A 62 -4.99 -8.61 -2.53
CA ARG A 62 -6.07 -9.23 -3.32
C ARG A 62 -6.87 -8.22 -4.15
N ARG A 63 -6.88 -6.96 -3.73
CA ARG A 63 -7.59 -5.87 -4.40
C ARG A 63 -6.78 -4.58 -4.32
N PRO A 64 -6.88 -3.70 -5.34
CA PRO A 64 -6.35 -2.35 -5.25
C PRO A 64 -7.06 -1.55 -4.14
N ILE A 65 -6.32 -0.60 -3.56
CA ILE A 65 -6.83 0.40 -2.63
C ILE A 65 -6.50 1.78 -3.23
N VAL A 66 -7.43 2.74 -3.10
CA VAL A 66 -7.22 4.13 -3.56
C VAL A 66 -7.04 5.07 -2.36
N ASP A 67 -6.63 6.31 -2.62
CA ASP A 67 -6.45 7.30 -1.56
C ASP A 67 -7.71 7.49 -0.70
N ALA A 68 -7.51 7.65 0.61
CA ALA A 68 -8.54 7.89 1.62
C ALA A 68 -9.54 6.75 1.93
N GLU A 69 -9.38 5.55 1.33
CA GLU A 69 -10.06 4.32 1.78
C GLU A 69 -9.50 3.78 3.10
#